data_AF-A0A2S2G7U0-F1
#
_entry.id   AF-A0A2S2G7U0-F1
#
_cell.length_a   1.000
_cell.length_b   1.000
_cell.length_c   1.000
_cell.angle_alpha   90.00
_cell.angle_beta   90.00
_cell.angle_gamma   90.00
#
_symmetry.space_group_name_H-M   'P 1'
#
loop_
_entity.id
_entity.type
_entity.pdbx_description
1 polymer ?
#
loop_
_entity_poly.entity_id
_entity_poly.type
_entity_poly.pdbx_seq_one_letter_code
_entity_poly.pdbx_strand_id
1 'polypeptide(L)'
;MLTTLQTSYSDTRAADLAWALGREPLPALAVLDLQLAGATLQMRLLGASHQVLLEEERGSCSETVACMPGSSTPLPLGVAKRLGDWEYEFAARVETLSEGSFAGRAQELLALVADHPHGLAGTFPGSPHAFTAMLAQRTEGQVRWRTWHAYPQEGQLVVTRTRVGVRTPAPVS
;
A
#
# COMPACT_ATOMS: atom_id res chain seq x y z
N MET A 1 7.02 4.63 -11.30
CA MET A 1 7.10 6.10 -11.01
C MET A 1 7.68 6.32 -9.62
N LEU A 2 8.72 7.14 -9.50
CA LEU A 2 9.29 7.60 -8.21
C LEU A 2 9.22 9.12 -8.12
N THR A 3 8.81 9.65 -6.97
CA THR A 3 8.71 11.11 -6.73
C THR A 3 9.15 11.49 -5.31
N THR A 4 9.52 12.75 -5.10
CA THR A 4 9.76 13.32 -3.77
C THR A 4 8.55 14.11 -3.33
N LEU A 5 7.98 13.74 -2.18
CA LEU A 5 6.72 14.28 -1.69
C LEU A 5 6.93 15.63 -1.00
N GLN A 6 6.17 16.64 -1.42
CA GLN A 6 6.16 17.97 -0.82
C GLN A 6 5.22 17.99 0.38
N THR A 7 5.76 17.72 1.58
CA THR A 7 5.04 17.72 2.85
C THR A 7 5.98 18.15 3.97
N SER A 8 5.46 18.54 5.13
CA SER A 8 6.29 18.70 6.32
C SER A 8 6.79 17.34 6.81
N TYR A 9 8.00 17.32 7.37
CA TYR A 9 8.48 16.16 8.11
C TYR A 9 7.53 15.85 9.27
N SER A 10 7.18 14.58 9.43
CA SER A 10 6.36 14.07 10.53
C SER A 10 7.09 12.87 11.14
N ASP A 11 7.25 12.85 12.47
CA ASP A 11 7.81 11.70 13.21
C ASP A 11 6.77 10.58 13.32
N THR A 12 6.44 9.97 12.18
CA THR A 12 5.52 8.84 12.11
C THR A 12 6.29 7.54 12.33
N ARG A 13 5.67 6.59 13.03
CA ARG A 13 6.24 5.27 13.33
C ARG A 13 5.41 4.17 12.69
N ALA A 14 6.01 3.00 12.54
CA ALA A 14 5.29 1.83 12.02
C ALA A 14 4.06 1.49 12.88
N ALA A 15 4.17 1.68 14.20
CA ALA A 15 3.10 1.44 15.16
C ALA A 15 1.90 2.40 15.02
N ASP A 16 2.08 3.55 14.36
CA ASP A 16 1.03 4.53 14.15
C ASP A 16 0.17 4.21 12.91
N LEU A 17 0.56 3.20 12.11
CA LEU A 17 -0.22 2.78 10.97
C LEU A 17 -1.51 2.10 11.43
N ALA A 18 -2.60 2.58 10.88
CA ALA A 18 -3.90 1.96 10.99
C ALA A 18 -4.45 1.61 9.61
N TRP A 19 -5.40 0.69 9.57
CA TRP A 19 -6.04 0.19 8.36
C TRP A 19 -7.54 0.46 8.39
N ALA A 20 -8.10 0.83 7.24
CA ALA A 20 -9.53 1.05 7.06
C ALA A 20 -9.99 0.68 5.64
N LEU A 21 -11.26 0.26 5.52
CA LEU A 21 -11.96 0.10 4.25
C LEU A 21 -13.07 1.13 4.09
N GLY A 22 -13.37 1.47 2.83
CA GLY A 22 -14.55 2.26 2.45
C GLY A 22 -14.42 3.74 2.74
N ARG A 23 -13.20 4.25 2.92
CA ARG A 23 -12.99 5.70 3.04
C ARG A 23 -13.17 6.38 1.69
N GLU A 24 -13.76 7.57 1.71
CA GLU A 24 -13.76 8.45 0.56
C GLU A 24 -12.33 8.77 0.09
N PRO A 25 -12.17 9.19 -1.18
CA PRO A 25 -10.90 9.66 -1.70
C PRO A 25 -10.26 10.74 -0.79
N LEU A 26 -9.12 10.43 -0.17
CA LEU A 26 -8.35 11.37 0.64
C LEU A 26 -7.45 12.29 -0.22
N PRO A 27 -7.05 13.48 0.25
CA PRO A 27 -6.06 14.30 -0.45
C PRO A 27 -4.74 13.54 -0.64
N ALA A 28 -4.28 13.44 -1.89
CA ALA A 28 -3.08 12.70 -2.25
C ALA A 28 -1.95 13.65 -2.66
N LEU A 29 -0.72 13.31 -2.27
CA LEU A 29 0.50 14.02 -2.67
C LEU A 29 1.03 13.54 -4.03
N ALA A 30 0.72 12.29 -4.39
CA ALA A 30 0.97 11.75 -5.71
C ALA A 30 -0.04 10.65 -6.03
N VAL A 31 -0.37 10.51 -7.30
CA VAL A 31 -1.38 9.57 -7.79
C VAL A 31 -0.83 8.82 -9.00
N LEU A 32 -1.18 7.54 -9.13
CA LEU A 32 -0.99 6.77 -10.34
C LEU A 32 -2.29 6.04 -10.68
N ASP A 33 -2.88 6.42 -11.81
CA ASP A 33 -4.05 5.75 -12.39
C ASP A 33 -3.60 4.59 -13.29
N LEU A 34 -4.22 3.42 -13.12
CA LEU A 34 -3.91 2.20 -13.83
C LEU A 34 -5.20 1.57 -14.39
N GLN A 35 -5.06 0.97 -15.57
CA GLN A 35 -6.06 0.11 -16.17
C GLN A 35 -5.54 -1.32 -16.19
N LEU A 36 -6.13 -2.20 -15.38
CA LEU A 36 -5.71 -3.58 -15.20
C LEU A 36 -6.80 -4.53 -15.73
N ALA A 37 -6.80 -4.76 -17.04
CA ALA A 37 -7.67 -5.73 -17.72
C ALA A 37 -9.15 -5.70 -17.24
N GLY A 38 -9.80 -4.54 -17.31
CA GLY A 38 -11.20 -4.34 -16.88
C GLY A 38 -11.36 -3.79 -15.46
N ALA A 39 -10.26 -3.58 -14.73
CA ALA A 39 -10.24 -2.88 -13.46
C ALA A 39 -9.60 -1.49 -13.59
N THR A 40 -10.26 -0.48 -13.05
CA THR A 40 -9.68 0.84 -12.84
C THR A 40 -9.10 0.89 -11.44
N LEU A 41 -7.81 1.18 -11.32
CA LEU A 41 -7.10 1.26 -10.04
C LEU A 41 -6.43 2.62 -9.92
N GLN A 42 -6.66 3.32 -8.82
CA GLN A 42 -5.94 4.54 -8.46
C GLN A 42 -5.11 4.28 -7.20
N MET A 43 -3.78 4.32 -7.35
CA MET A 43 -2.86 4.28 -6.22
C MET A 43 -2.50 5.71 -5.79
N ARG A 44 -2.51 5.96 -4.48
CA ARG A 44 -2.38 7.31 -3.93
C ARG A 44 -1.38 7.31 -2.79
N LEU A 45 -0.40 8.19 -2.86
CA LEU A 45 0.51 8.48 -1.76
C LEU A 45 -0.07 9.60 -0.91
N LEU A 46 -0.17 9.35 0.39
CA LEU A 46 -0.66 10.31 1.37
C LEU A 46 0.52 10.96 2.11
N GLY A 47 0.25 11.93 2.98
CA GLY A 47 1.27 12.52 3.85
C GLY A 47 1.95 11.52 4.79
N ALA A 48 1.27 10.39 5.07
CA ALA A 48 1.83 9.23 5.73
C ALA A 48 1.16 7.97 5.17
N SER A 49 1.89 7.15 4.41
CA SER A 49 1.44 5.92 3.77
C SER A 49 0.54 6.13 2.52
N HIS A 50 -0.62 5.46 2.40
CA HIS A 50 -1.28 5.29 1.10
C HIS A 50 -2.79 5.05 1.16
N GLN A 51 -3.42 5.24 -0.01
CA GLN A 51 -4.78 4.79 -0.30
C GLN A 51 -4.81 4.13 -1.69
N VAL A 52 -5.54 3.02 -1.82
CA VAL A 52 -5.82 2.37 -3.09
C VAL A 52 -7.33 2.37 -3.33
N LEU A 53 -7.74 2.90 -4.47
CA LEU A 53 -9.13 2.87 -4.94
C LEU A 53 -9.21 1.91 -6.13
N LEU A 54 -10.08 0.92 -6.03
CA LEU A 54 -10.34 -0.07 -7.07
C LEU A 54 -11.81 0.03 -7.47
N GLU A 55 -12.05 0.09 -8.77
CA GLU A 55 -13.37 0.02 -9.38
C GLU A 55 -13.35 -1.03 -10.50
N GLU A 56 -14.30 -1.96 -10.47
CA GLU A 56 -14.65 -2.78 -11.63
C GLU A 56 -16.18 -2.73 -11.81
N GLU A 57 -16.70 -3.27 -12.91
CA GLU A 57 -18.15 -3.32 -13.19
C GLU A 57 -18.98 -3.92 -12.03
N ARG A 58 -18.39 -4.86 -11.29
CA ARG A 58 -19.06 -5.65 -10.23
C ARG A 58 -18.94 -5.06 -8.83
N GLY A 59 -18.20 -3.96 -8.65
CA GLY A 59 -18.02 -3.38 -7.32
C GLY A 59 -16.84 -2.43 -7.21
N SER A 60 -16.61 -1.96 -5.98
CA SER A 60 -15.47 -1.10 -5.66
C SER A 60 -14.86 -1.46 -4.32
N CYS A 61 -13.60 -1.08 -4.15
CA CYS A 61 -12.85 -1.22 -2.91
C CYS A 61 -12.01 0.03 -2.67
N SER A 62 -12.09 0.59 -1.48
CA SER A 62 -11.21 1.65 -1.01
C SER A 62 -10.45 1.14 0.20
N GLU A 63 -9.15 0.87 0.03
CA GLU A 63 -8.23 0.53 1.11
C GLU A 63 -7.44 1.76 1.51
N THR A 64 -7.36 2.03 2.81
CA THR A 64 -6.47 3.05 3.36
C THR A 64 -5.63 2.44 4.46
N VAL A 65 -4.31 2.58 4.31
CA VAL A 65 -3.36 2.35 5.40
C VAL A 65 -2.65 3.68 5.64
N ALA A 66 -2.84 4.28 6.79
CA ALA A 66 -2.27 5.60 7.11
C ALA A 66 -2.21 5.83 8.62
N CYS A 67 -1.41 6.81 9.04
CA CYS A 67 -1.49 7.35 10.39
C CYS A 67 -2.78 8.18 10.49
N MET A 68 -3.84 7.56 10.99
CA MET A 68 -5.17 8.16 11.04
C MET A 68 -5.45 8.76 12.42
N PRO A 69 -5.76 10.08 12.53
CA PRO A 69 -6.11 10.69 13.81
C PRO A 69 -7.27 9.96 14.50
N GLY A 70 -7.11 9.65 15.79
CA GLY A 70 -8.12 8.97 16.59
C GLY A 70 -8.26 7.47 16.33
N SER A 71 -7.43 6.88 15.46
CA SER A 71 -7.36 5.42 15.35
C SER A 71 -6.52 4.86 16.49
N SER A 72 -7.15 4.04 17.35
CA SER A 72 -6.48 3.31 18.44
C SER A 72 -6.21 1.85 18.10
N THR A 73 -6.62 1.41 16.91
CA THR A 73 -6.48 0.01 16.49
C THR A 73 -5.20 -0.14 15.68
N PRO A 74 -4.23 -0.96 16.14
CA PRO A 74 -3.00 -1.18 15.41
C PRO A 74 -3.27 -1.83 14.05
N LEU A 75 -2.32 -1.68 13.12
CA LEU A 75 -2.33 -2.38 11.84
C LEU A 75 -2.57 -3.90 12.06
N PRO A 76 -3.66 -4.48 11.53
CA PRO A 76 -3.94 -5.88 11.73
C PRO A 76 -2.91 -6.75 10.98
N LEU A 77 -2.51 -7.87 11.58
CA LEU A 77 -1.63 -8.84 10.89
C LEU A 77 -2.30 -9.44 9.65
N GLY A 78 -3.62 -9.60 9.70
CA GLY A 78 -4.40 -10.02 8.55
C GLY A 78 -5.89 -9.79 8.74
N VAL A 79 -6.58 -9.58 7.63
CA VAL A 79 -8.03 -9.36 7.57
C VAL A 79 -8.58 -10.05 6.34
N ALA A 80 -9.72 -10.72 6.49
CA ALA A 80 -10.56 -11.16 5.38
C ALA A 80 -11.95 -10.50 5.52
N LYS A 81 -12.47 -9.92 4.44
CA LYS A 81 -13.79 -9.27 4.40
C LYS A 81 -14.49 -9.62 3.09
N ARG A 82 -15.81 -9.55 3.14
CA ARG A 82 -16.66 -9.63 1.94
C ARG A 82 -17.13 -8.22 1.57
N LEU A 83 -16.92 -7.83 0.32
CA LEU A 83 -17.35 -6.56 -0.26
C LEU A 83 -18.33 -6.85 -1.39
N GLY A 84 -19.62 -6.95 -1.07
CA GLY A 84 -20.62 -7.47 -2.00
C GLY A 84 -20.32 -8.92 -2.39
N ASP A 85 -19.98 -9.12 -3.67
CA ASP A 85 -19.61 -10.41 -4.27
C ASP A 85 -18.09 -10.67 -4.27
N TRP A 86 -17.29 -9.71 -3.76
CA TRP A 86 -15.85 -9.82 -3.72
C TRP A 86 -15.33 -10.35 -2.39
N GLU A 87 -14.24 -11.09 -2.47
CA GLU A 87 -13.39 -11.38 -1.34
C GLU A 87 -12.25 -10.37 -1.32
N TYR A 88 -12.09 -9.74 -0.16
CA TYR A 88 -11.00 -8.85 0.17
C TYR A 88 -10.13 -9.55 1.22
N GLU A 89 -8.83 -9.60 0.97
CA GLU A 89 -7.87 -10.07 1.95
C GLU A 89 -6.66 -9.16 2.03
N PHE A 90 -6.26 -8.89 3.27
CA PHE A 90 -5.13 -8.06 3.65
C PHE A 90 -4.21 -8.83 4.59
N ALA A 91 -2.92 -8.63 4.44
CA ALA A 91 -1.91 -9.10 5.40
C ALA A 91 -0.83 -8.04 5.58
N ALA A 92 -0.33 -7.89 6.80
CA ALA A 92 0.78 -6.99 7.12
C ALA A 92 1.89 -7.73 7.88
N ARG A 93 3.13 -7.30 7.64
CA ARG A 93 4.32 -7.77 8.35
C ARG A 93 5.25 -6.59 8.61
N VAL A 94 5.85 -6.55 9.80
CA VAL A 94 6.93 -5.61 10.14
C VAL A 94 8.25 -6.35 10.11
N GLU A 95 9.25 -5.78 9.44
CA GLU A 95 10.63 -6.24 9.37
C GLU A 95 11.51 -5.24 10.11
N THR A 96 12.27 -5.68 11.11
CA THR A 96 13.29 -4.85 11.77
C THR A 96 14.67 -5.26 11.25
N LEU A 97 15.40 -4.30 10.70
CA LEU A 97 16.69 -4.52 10.03
C LEU A 97 17.79 -3.72 10.74
N SER A 98 19.03 -4.19 10.66
CA SER A 98 20.19 -3.36 11.00
C SER A 98 20.32 -2.21 10.01
N GLU A 99 21.00 -1.12 10.41
CA GLU A 99 21.13 0.10 9.60
C GLU A 99 21.64 -0.16 8.17
N GLY A 100 22.74 -0.92 8.03
CA GLY A 100 23.31 -1.25 6.71
C GLY A 100 22.38 -2.10 5.86
N SER A 101 21.72 -3.10 6.46
CA SER A 101 20.73 -3.94 5.77
C SER A 101 19.48 -3.16 5.37
N PHE A 102 19.07 -2.19 6.21
CA PHE A 102 17.92 -1.33 5.94
C PHE A 102 18.16 -0.44 4.73
N ALA A 103 19.30 0.27 4.69
CA ALA A 103 19.61 1.17 3.59
C ALA A 103 19.69 0.41 2.24
N GLY A 104 20.36 -0.74 2.21
CA GLY A 104 20.41 -1.59 1.02
C GLY A 104 19.01 -2.07 0.60
N ARG A 105 18.22 -2.57 1.56
CA ARG A 105 16.86 -3.05 1.29
C ARG A 105 15.93 -1.95 0.79
N ALA A 106 16.05 -0.75 1.34
CA ALA A 106 15.28 0.43 0.93
C ALA A 106 15.58 0.80 -0.53
N GLN A 107 16.85 0.83 -0.91
CA GLN A 107 17.29 1.15 -2.27
C GLN A 107 16.78 0.11 -3.28
N GLU A 108 16.91 -1.18 -2.97
CA GLU A 108 16.39 -2.27 -3.82
C GLU A 108 14.89 -2.12 -4.10
N LEU A 109 14.10 -1.84 -3.05
CA LEU A 109 12.65 -1.70 -3.16
C LEU A 109 12.25 -0.46 -3.95
N LEU A 110 12.94 0.66 -3.73
CA LEU A 110 12.71 1.87 -4.52
C LEU A 110 13.03 1.64 -5.99
N ALA A 111 14.16 1.00 -6.31
CA ALA A 111 14.54 0.69 -7.69
C ALA A 111 13.49 -0.23 -8.35
N LEU A 112 13.10 -1.32 -7.66
CA LEU A 112 12.08 -2.26 -8.13
C LEU A 112 10.77 -1.56 -8.51
N VAL A 113 10.32 -0.61 -7.70
CA VAL A 113 9.04 0.08 -7.91
C VAL A 113 9.16 1.25 -8.89
N ALA A 114 10.28 1.97 -8.87
CA ALA A 114 10.53 3.11 -9.75
C ALA A 114 10.43 2.71 -11.23
N ASP A 115 11.06 1.58 -11.58
CA ASP A 115 11.18 1.08 -12.95
C ASP A 115 9.96 0.26 -13.42
N HIS A 116 9.00 -0.02 -12.53
CA HIS A 116 7.83 -0.81 -12.88
C HIS A 116 6.69 0.05 -13.44
N PRO A 117 6.04 -0.33 -14.55
CA PRO A 117 4.95 0.44 -15.16
C PRO A 117 3.72 0.59 -14.24
N HIS A 118 3.52 -0.38 -13.35
CA HIS A 118 2.44 -0.37 -12.34
C HIS A 118 2.94 -0.05 -10.93
N GLY A 119 4.08 0.65 -10.84
CA GLY A 119 4.73 1.00 -9.58
C GLY A 119 4.61 2.48 -9.23
N LEU A 120 4.29 2.77 -7.97
CA LEU A 120 4.25 4.13 -7.41
C LEU A 120 5.08 4.18 -6.13
N ALA A 121 6.10 5.05 -6.10
CA ALA A 121 6.91 5.30 -4.92
C ALA A 121 7.07 6.79 -4.64
N GLY A 122 7.09 7.14 -3.35
CA GLY A 122 7.31 8.50 -2.86
C GLY A 122 8.28 8.50 -1.69
N THR A 123 9.31 9.35 -1.76
CA THR A 123 10.19 9.62 -0.62
C THR A 123 9.68 10.82 0.19
N PHE A 124 9.81 10.74 1.50
CA PHE A 124 9.44 11.80 2.44
C PHE A 124 10.68 12.61 2.86
N PRO A 125 10.50 13.87 3.29
CA PRO A 125 11.61 14.67 3.82
C PRO A 125 12.30 14.02 5.01
N GLY A 126 13.55 14.42 5.27
CA GLY A 126 14.34 13.96 6.43
C GLY A 126 15.24 12.75 6.15
N SER A 127 14.87 11.87 5.22
CA SER A 127 15.73 10.76 4.80
C SER A 127 15.38 10.25 3.41
N PRO A 128 16.38 9.92 2.54
CA PRO A 128 16.11 9.28 1.25
C PRO A 128 15.55 7.85 1.40
N HIS A 129 15.64 7.26 2.60
CA HIS A 129 15.11 5.94 2.91
C HIS A 129 13.78 5.99 3.68
N ALA A 130 13.24 7.18 3.94
CA ALA A 130 11.85 7.34 4.38
C ALA A 130 10.96 7.35 3.14
N PHE A 131 10.20 6.28 2.91
CA PHE A 131 9.38 6.17 1.71
C PHE A 131 8.10 5.37 1.91
N THR A 132 7.16 5.55 0.99
CA THR A 132 6.09 4.60 0.72
C THR A 132 6.15 4.20 -0.74
N ALA A 133 6.15 2.90 -1.00
CA ALA A 133 6.19 2.33 -2.34
C ALA A 133 5.10 1.28 -2.50
N MET A 134 4.55 1.16 -3.71
CA MET A 134 3.43 0.30 -4.04
C MET A 134 3.59 -0.29 -5.43
N LEU A 135 3.19 -1.54 -5.57
CA LEU A 135 3.17 -2.26 -6.83
C LEU A 135 1.81 -2.94 -6.99
N ALA A 136 1.15 -2.71 -8.12
CA ALA A 136 -0.12 -3.33 -8.44
C ALA A 136 -0.02 -4.28 -9.63
N GLN A 137 -0.84 -5.32 -9.64
CA GLN A 137 -0.98 -6.25 -10.74
C GLN A 137 -2.35 -6.92 -10.71
N ARG A 138 -2.74 -7.54 -11.83
CA ARG A 138 -3.89 -8.43 -11.90
C ARG A 138 -3.42 -9.82 -12.29
N THR A 139 -3.84 -10.83 -11.53
CA THR A 139 -3.44 -12.23 -11.71
C THR A 139 -4.64 -13.12 -11.42
N GLU A 140 -4.93 -14.08 -12.30
CA GLU A 140 -6.03 -15.04 -12.11
C GLU A 140 -7.39 -14.36 -11.82
N GLY A 141 -7.66 -13.23 -12.48
CA GLY A 141 -8.90 -12.47 -12.29
C GLY A 141 -8.99 -11.65 -10.99
N GLN A 142 -7.94 -11.66 -10.16
CA GLN A 142 -7.87 -10.86 -8.93
C GLN A 142 -6.90 -9.69 -9.09
N VAL A 143 -7.31 -8.52 -8.61
CA VAL A 143 -6.41 -7.38 -8.45
C VAL A 143 -5.64 -7.53 -7.14
N ARG A 144 -4.34 -7.30 -7.20
CA ARG A 144 -3.44 -7.43 -6.06
C ARG A 144 -2.51 -6.24 -6.01
N TRP A 145 -2.23 -5.78 -4.80
CA TRP A 145 -1.16 -4.82 -4.58
C TRP A 145 -0.31 -5.21 -3.38
N ARG A 146 0.94 -4.77 -3.42
CA ARG A 146 1.89 -4.87 -2.33
C ARG A 146 2.42 -3.49 -2.03
N THR A 147 2.53 -3.16 -0.75
CA THR A 147 3.10 -1.88 -0.32
C THR A 147 4.27 -2.10 0.64
N TRP A 148 5.13 -1.10 0.69
CA TRP A 148 6.27 -1.01 1.58
C TRP A 148 6.30 0.39 2.20
N HIS A 149 6.39 0.46 3.53
CA HIS A 149 6.56 1.68 4.30
C HIS A 149 7.86 1.59 5.05
N ALA A 150 8.75 2.56 4.83
CA ALA A 150 10.08 2.54 5.38
C ALA A 150 10.26 3.63 6.44
N TYR A 151 10.64 3.21 7.63
CA TYR A 151 10.86 4.04 8.82
C TYR A 151 12.34 3.95 9.22
N PRO A 152 13.22 4.76 8.61
CA PRO A 152 14.66 4.69 8.82
C PRO A 152 15.06 4.92 10.28
N GLN A 153 14.35 5.79 11.00
CA GLN A 153 14.61 6.08 12.40
C GLN A 153 14.39 4.86 13.33
N GLU A 154 13.59 3.88 12.91
CA GLU A 154 13.35 2.64 13.65
C GLU A 154 14.02 1.42 13.00
N GLY A 155 14.66 1.59 11.84
CA GLY A 155 15.14 0.47 11.02
C GLY A 155 14.02 -0.48 10.59
N GLN A 156 12.80 0.02 10.43
CA GLN A 156 11.60 -0.80 10.22
C GLN A 156 11.01 -0.66 8.84
N LEU A 157 10.62 -1.80 8.27
CA LEU A 157 9.91 -1.92 7.00
C LEU A 157 8.57 -2.61 7.21
N VAL A 158 7.48 -1.89 7.00
CA VAL A 158 6.13 -2.47 7.03
C VAL A 158 5.75 -2.87 5.62
N VAL A 159 5.44 -4.15 5.44
CA VAL A 159 5.03 -4.72 4.17
C VAL A 159 3.59 -5.14 4.27
N THR A 160 2.73 -4.61 3.39
CA THR A 160 1.35 -5.10 3.27
C THR A 160 1.13 -5.80 1.94
N ARG A 161 0.16 -6.69 1.90
CA ARG A 161 -0.31 -7.36 0.70
C ARG A 161 -1.82 -7.39 0.73
N THR A 162 -2.43 -7.00 -0.39
CA THR A 162 -3.87 -7.08 -0.57
C THR A 162 -4.20 -7.84 -1.84
N ARG A 163 -5.27 -8.63 -1.77
CA ARG A 163 -5.95 -9.19 -2.93
C ARG A 163 -7.44 -8.90 -2.87
N VAL A 164 -7.99 -8.52 -4.00
CA VAL A 164 -9.43 -8.25 -4.18
C VAL A 164 -9.89 -8.89 -5.48
N GLY A 165 -11.02 -9.57 -5.43
CA GLY A 165 -11.67 -10.07 -6.64
C GLY A 165 -12.86 -10.95 -6.31
N VAL A 166 -13.56 -11.37 -7.36
CA VAL A 166 -14.64 -12.35 -7.25
C VAL A 166 -14.06 -13.66 -6.75
N ARG A 167 -14.76 -14.31 -5.82
CA ARG A 167 -14.40 -15.66 -5.38
C ARG A 167 -14.38 -16.57 -6.60
N THR A 168 -13.21 -17.10 -6.95
CA THR A 168 -13.15 -18.22 -7.89
C THR A 168 -13.64 -19.45 -7.11
N PRO A 169 -14.69 -20.15 -7.57
CA PRO A 169 -15.07 -21.41 -6.94
C PRO A 169 -13.83 -22.31 -6.85
N ALA A 170 -13.64 -22.99 -5.73
CA ALA A 170 -12.62 -24.03 -5.67
C ALA A 170 -12.86 -25.00 -6.83
N PRO A 171 -11.83 -25.40 -7.59
CA PRO A 171 -12.01 -26.40 -8.62
C PRO A 171 -12.64 -27.64 -7.98
N VAL A 172 -13.74 -28.10 -8.56
CA VAL A 172 -14.36 -29.37 -8.17
C VAL A 172 -13.38 -30.47 -8.55
N SER A 173 -12.81 -31.13 -7.54
CA SER A 173 -11.95 -32.30 -7.71
C SER A 173 -12.71 -33.48 -8.32
#